data_AF-A0A2P2E1D3-F1
#
_entry.id   AF-A0A2P2E1D3-F1
#
_cell.length_a   1.000
_cell.length_b   1.000
_cell.length_c   1.000
_cell.angle_alpha   90.00
_cell.angle_beta   90.00
_cell.angle_gamma   90.00
#
_symmetry.space_group_name_H-M   'P 1'
#
loop_
_entity.id
_entity.type
_entity.pdbx_description
1 polymer ?
#
loop_
_entity_poly.entity_id
_entity_poly.type
_entity_poly.pdbx_seq_one_letter_code
_entity_poly.pdbx_strand_id
1 'polypeptide(L)'
;MDESLIVFAKKPILGTVKTRLAKTLGEEVTLSIYRQLLQITFGLMQSIRQKSILYWEGEIPEDSLGLGTEFPYAVQIQGDLGQKMESAFQNELKKARSVCIIGTDCPEITNEIIDNAFRSLNQYDVVIGPAKDGGYYLLGMKEMVPILFIDVPWSTNLVFSITMERLNSQNKSVYVLPMLSDLDEESDLNYFIEQQIIVL
;
A
#
# COMPACT_ATOMS: atom_id res chain seq x y z
N MET A 1 -12.97 11.63 14.86
CA MET A 1 -13.35 11.81 13.44
C MET A 1 -12.86 10.60 12.69
N ASP A 2 -13.64 10.10 11.73
CA ASP A 2 -13.40 8.78 11.12
C ASP A 2 -12.23 8.82 10.13
N GLU A 3 -11.17 8.09 10.46
CA GLU A 3 -9.97 7.84 9.65
C GLU A 3 -10.05 6.42 9.08
N SER A 4 -9.72 6.23 7.81
CA SER A 4 -9.77 4.93 7.14
C SER A 4 -8.44 4.61 6.43
N LEU A 5 -7.88 3.44 6.73
CA LEU A 5 -6.74 2.86 6.03
C LEU A 5 -7.24 1.80 5.03
N ILE A 6 -6.99 2.05 3.75
CA ILE A 6 -7.14 1.07 2.68
C ILE A 6 -5.85 0.26 2.60
N VAL A 7 -5.96 -1.06 2.53
CA VAL A 7 -4.85 -1.96 2.23
C VAL A 7 -5.14 -2.69 0.92
N PHE A 8 -4.28 -2.55 -0.07
CA PHE A 8 -4.35 -3.33 -1.31
C PHE A 8 -3.55 -4.62 -1.16
N ALA A 9 -4.19 -5.75 -1.45
CA ALA A 9 -3.56 -7.07 -1.36
C ALA A 9 -3.94 -7.96 -2.54
N LYS A 10 -3.05 -8.88 -2.90
CA LYS A 10 -3.31 -9.96 -3.85
C LYS A 10 -3.45 -11.29 -3.14
N LYS A 11 -4.30 -12.19 -3.66
CA LYS A 11 -4.44 -13.55 -3.13
C LYS A 11 -3.08 -14.27 -3.22
N PRO A 12 -2.60 -14.92 -2.15
CA PRO A 12 -1.30 -15.62 -2.13
C PRO A 12 -1.41 -16.95 -2.88
N ILE A 13 -1.43 -16.88 -4.23
CA ILE A 13 -1.44 -18.05 -5.12
C ILE A 13 -0.04 -18.26 -5.69
N LEU A 14 0.43 -19.50 -5.66
CA LEU A 14 1.73 -19.91 -6.22
C LEU A 14 1.88 -19.41 -7.68
N GLY A 15 3.02 -18.82 -8.00
CA GLY A 15 3.34 -18.30 -9.33
C GLY A 15 2.68 -16.97 -9.72
N THR A 16 1.81 -16.39 -8.88
CA THR A 16 1.05 -15.16 -9.22
C THR A 16 1.54 -13.89 -8.52
N VAL A 17 2.37 -14.03 -7.50
CA VAL A 17 2.85 -12.93 -6.64
C VAL A 17 4.36 -12.78 -6.75
N LYS A 18 4.84 -11.53 -6.64
CA LYS A 18 6.28 -11.20 -6.61
C LYS A 18 7.08 -11.91 -7.71
N THR A 19 6.57 -11.86 -8.95
CA THR A 19 7.13 -12.62 -10.09
C THR A 19 8.58 -12.28 -10.42
N ARG A 20 9.07 -11.09 -10.02
CA ARG A 20 10.48 -10.71 -10.12
C ARG A 20 11.33 -11.49 -9.11
N LEU A 21 10.95 -11.50 -7.84
CA LEU A 21 11.58 -12.31 -6.79
C LEU A 21 11.54 -13.82 -7.10
N ALA A 22 10.40 -14.30 -7.62
CA ALA A 22 10.21 -15.71 -7.98
C ALA A 22 11.18 -16.22 -9.04
N LYS A 23 11.65 -15.34 -9.96
CA LYS A 23 12.67 -15.72 -10.96
C LYS A 23 14.00 -16.13 -10.33
N THR A 24 14.29 -15.64 -9.12
CA THR A 24 15.56 -15.89 -8.45
C THR A 24 15.45 -16.95 -7.36
N LEU A 25 14.39 -16.88 -6.54
CA LEU A 25 14.23 -17.77 -5.37
C LEU A 25 13.32 -18.97 -5.60
N GLY A 26 12.61 -19.01 -6.72
CA GLY A 26 11.55 -19.98 -6.98
C GLY A 26 10.21 -19.58 -6.35
N GLU A 27 9.13 -20.17 -6.88
CA GLU A 27 7.76 -19.77 -6.55
C GLU A 27 7.36 -20.12 -5.12
N GLU A 28 7.79 -21.28 -4.59
CA GLU A 28 7.47 -21.76 -3.23
C GLU A 28 8.04 -20.83 -2.16
N VAL A 29 9.33 -20.49 -2.25
CA VAL A 29 10.01 -19.59 -1.31
C VAL A 29 9.39 -18.20 -1.39
N THR A 30 9.14 -17.72 -2.60
CA THR A 30 8.51 -16.41 -2.83
C THR A 30 7.10 -16.34 -2.24
N LEU A 31 6.33 -17.42 -2.35
CA LEU A 31 5.00 -17.49 -1.75
C LEU A 31 5.08 -17.46 -0.21
N SER A 32 6.06 -18.13 0.39
CA SER A 32 6.32 -18.06 1.84
C SER A 32 6.65 -16.63 2.29
N ILE A 33 7.53 -15.94 1.58
CA ILE A 33 7.89 -14.54 1.85
C ILE A 33 6.65 -13.64 1.73
N TYR A 34 5.87 -13.78 0.65
CA TYR A 34 4.67 -12.98 0.46
C TYR A 34 3.62 -13.21 1.55
N ARG A 35 3.49 -14.43 2.08
CA ARG A 35 2.63 -14.71 3.25
C ARG A 35 3.11 -13.99 4.51
N GLN A 36 4.42 -13.89 4.73
CA GLN A 36 4.97 -13.10 5.85
C GLN A 36 4.67 -11.60 5.68
N LEU A 37 4.82 -11.07 4.47
CA LEU A 37 4.45 -9.67 4.17
C LEU A 37 2.97 -9.37 4.47
N LEU A 38 2.07 -10.30 4.09
CA LEU A 38 0.66 -10.21 4.45
C LEU A 38 0.46 -10.23 5.97
N GLN A 39 1.13 -11.13 6.70
CA GLN A 39 1.03 -11.22 8.16
C GLN A 39 1.50 -9.93 8.84
N ILE A 40 2.61 -9.33 8.39
CA ILE A 40 3.11 -8.05 8.90
C ILE A 40 2.06 -6.96 8.67
N THR A 41 1.54 -6.85 7.44
CA THR A 41 0.56 -5.82 7.08
C THR A 41 -0.75 -6.00 7.84
N PHE A 42 -1.20 -7.24 8.06
CA PHE A 42 -2.43 -7.50 8.82
C PHE A 42 -2.23 -7.30 10.32
N GLY A 43 -1.06 -7.63 10.87
CA GLY A 43 -0.70 -7.27 12.24
C GLY A 43 -0.69 -5.75 12.47
N LEU A 44 -0.21 -4.97 11.49
CA LEU A 44 -0.35 -3.52 11.47
C LEU A 44 -1.83 -3.11 11.52
N MET A 45 -2.66 -3.64 10.60
CA MET A 45 -4.10 -3.32 10.55
C MET A 45 -4.84 -3.63 11.86
N GLN A 46 -4.46 -4.69 12.58
CA GLN A 46 -5.07 -5.05 13.87
C GLN A 46 -4.64 -4.11 15.02
N SER A 47 -3.46 -3.52 14.93
CA SER A 47 -2.85 -2.76 16.03
C SER A 47 -3.02 -1.25 15.91
N ILE A 48 -3.43 -0.73 14.74
CA ILE A 48 -3.75 0.69 14.57
C ILE A 48 -5.13 1.05 15.11
N ARG A 49 -5.30 2.33 15.46
CA ARG A 49 -6.57 2.88 15.97
C ARG A 49 -7.57 3.23 14.87
N GLN A 50 -7.10 3.40 13.63
CA GLN A 50 -7.92 3.75 12.48
C GLN A 50 -8.73 2.56 12.01
N LYS A 51 -9.87 2.82 11.36
CA LYS A 51 -10.60 1.75 10.66
C LYS A 51 -9.74 1.27 9.50
N SER A 52 -9.70 -0.02 9.27
CA SER A 52 -8.97 -0.63 8.16
C SER A 52 -9.94 -1.38 7.24
N ILE A 53 -9.69 -1.34 5.94
CA ILE A 53 -10.43 -2.10 4.94
C ILE A 53 -9.47 -2.72 3.93
N LEU A 54 -9.67 -4.00 3.65
CA LEU A 54 -8.85 -4.78 2.74
C LEU A 54 -9.47 -4.81 1.34
N TYR A 55 -8.72 -4.38 0.33
CA TYR A 55 -9.13 -4.43 -1.07
C TYR A 55 -8.35 -5.52 -1.79
N TRP A 56 -9.03 -6.64 -2.05
CA TRP A 56 -8.45 -7.81 -2.72
C TRP A 56 -8.43 -7.62 -4.24
N GLU A 57 -7.31 -7.93 -4.87
CA GLU A 57 -7.24 -8.03 -6.33
C GLU A 57 -8.02 -9.25 -6.84
N GLY A 58 -8.93 -9.02 -7.80
CA GLY A 58 -9.67 -10.09 -8.47
C GLY A 58 -10.91 -10.52 -7.71
N GLU A 59 -10.77 -11.50 -6.80
CA GLU A 59 -11.88 -12.08 -6.03
C GLU A 59 -11.55 -12.10 -4.53
N ILE A 60 -12.58 -12.15 -3.69
CA ILE A 60 -12.39 -12.35 -2.25
C ILE A 60 -11.86 -13.77 -2.05
N PRO A 61 -10.73 -13.96 -1.34
CA PRO A 61 -10.22 -15.28 -1.09
C PRO A 61 -11.24 -16.13 -0.31
N GLU A 62 -11.35 -17.41 -0.65
CA GLU A 62 -12.10 -18.35 0.18
C GLU A 62 -11.49 -18.38 1.60
N ASP A 63 -12.35 -18.58 2.61
CA ASP A 63 -12.01 -18.62 4.03
C ASP A 63 -10.90 -19.66 4.36
N SER A 64 -10.62 -20.57 3.43
CA SER A 64 -9.56 -21.59 3.51
C SER A 64 -8.15 -21.02 3.67
N LEU A 65 -7.90 -19.75 3.33
CA LEU A 65 -6.61 -19.12 3.57
C LEU A 65 -6.46 -18.55 4.98
N GLY A 66 -7.55 -18.36 5.73
CA GLY A 66 -7.54 -17.81 7.09
C GLY A 66 -6.84 -16.46 7.25
N LEU A 67 -6.70 -15.70 6.15
CA LEU A 67 -5.90 -14.48 6.07
C LEU A 67 -6.82 -13.29 5.79
N GLY A 68 -6.89 -12.35 6.75
CA GLY A 68 -7.59 -11.08 6.60
C GLY A 68 -9.12 -11.19 6.63
N THR A 69 -9.65 -12.32 7.09
CA THR A 69 -11.10 -12.58 7.20
C THR A 69 -11.74 -11.82 8.37
N GLU A 70 -10.92 -11.33 9.29
CA GLU A 70 -11.31 -10.49 10.42
C GLU A 70 -11.57 -9.02 10.03
N PHE A 71 -11.12 -8.58 8.85
CA PHE A 71 -11.29 -7.19 8.40
C PHE A 71 -12.50 -7.02 7.47
N PRO A 72 -13.12 -5.83 7.47
CA PRO A 72 -13.95 -5.43 6.34
C PRO A 72 -13.16 -5.55 5.04
N TYR A 73 -13.80 -6.05 3.98
CA TYR A 73 -13.15 -6.23 2.69
C TYR A 73 -14.00 -5.75 1.52
N ALA A 74 -13.31 -5.46 0.41
CA ALA A 74 -13.87 -5.14 -0.89
C ALA A 74 -12.99 -5.76 -1.99
N VAL A 75 -13.49 -5.75 -3.22
CA VAL A 75 -12.76 -6.20 -4.40
C VAL A 75 -12.27 -4.98 -5.17
N GLN A 76 -10.99 -4.99 -5.57
CA GLN A 76 -10.44 -4.00 -6.49
C GLN A 76 -11.13 -4.12 -7.85
N ILE A 77 -11.51 -2.99 -8.44
CA ILE A 77 -12.08 -2.98 -9.78
C ILE A 77 -11.07 -3.50 -10.82
N GLN A 78 -11.57 -3.87 -12.00
CA GLN A 78 -10.70 -4.05 -13.16
C GLN A 78 -10.16 -2.69 -13.64
N GLY A 79 -8.96 -2.70 -14.22
CA GLY A 79 -8.27 -1.50 -14.68
C GLY A 79 -6.81 -1.46 -14.24
N ASP A 80 -6.15 -0.36 -14.54
CA ASP A 80 -4.81 -0.09 -14.05
C ASP A 80 -4.79 0.25 -12.55
N LEU A 81 -3.59 0.37 -11.97
CA LEU A 81 -3.41 0.66 -10.55
C LEU A 81 -4.03 2.00 -10.13
N GLY A 82 -3.96 3.02 -10.99
CA GLY A 82 -4.51 4.34 -10.74
C GLY A 82 -6.03 4.30 -10.64
N GLN A 83 -6.69 3.63 -11.58
CA GLN A 83 -8.14 3.44 -11.59
C GLN A 83 -8.62 2.68 -10.34
N LYS A 84 -7.88 1.63 -9.95
CA LYS A 84 -8.15 0.87 -8.72
C LYS A 84 -8.06 1.75 -7.47
N MET A 85 -6.98 2.51 -7.32
CA MET A 85 -6.79 3.41 -6.18
C MET A 85 -7.84 4.53 -6.17
N GLU A 86 -8.14 5.14 -7.33
CA GLU A 86 -9.15 6.19 -7.46
C GLU A 86 -10.51 5.68 -6.97
N SER A 87 -10.94 4.50 -7.43
CA SER A 87 -12.20 3.88 -7.02
C SER A 87 -12.24 3.62 -5.51
N ALA A 88 -11.16 3.11 -4.94
CA ALA A 88 -11.07 2.85 -3.51
C ALA A 88 -11.15 4.13 -2.68
N PHE A 89 -10.42 5.19 -3.06
CA PHE A 89 -10.52 6.50 -2.42
C PHE A 89 -11.92 7.10 -2.52
N GLN A 90 -12.54 7.06 -3.71
CA GLN A 90 -13.90 7.57 -3.90
C GLN A 90 -14.93 6.85 -3.02
N ASN A 91 -14.74 5.57 -2.73
CA ASN A 91 -15.63 4.80 -1.88
C ASN A 91 -15.42 5.08 -0.40
N GLU A 92 -14.17 5.17 0.05
CA GLU A 92 -13.85 5.36 1.46
C GLU A 92 -13.97 6.82 1.92
N LEU A 93 -13.71 7.80 1.06
CA LEU A 93 -13.91 9.22 1.37
C LEU A 93 -15.39 9.59 1.57
N LYS A 94 -16.33 8.75 1.12
CA LYS A 94 -17.77 8.91 1.44
C LYS A 94 -18.08 8.58 2.91
N LYS A 95 -17.20 7.84 3.58
CA LYS A 95 -17.40 7.27 4.92
C LYS A 95 -16.42 7.82 5.96
N ALA A 96 -15.28 8.36 5.51
CA ALA A 96 -14.20 8.84 6.35
C ALA A 96 -13.76 10.24 5.93
N ARG A 97 -13.28 11.04 6.89
CA ARG A 97 -12.80 12.41 6.65
C ARG A 97 -11.42 12.48 6.01
N SER A 98 -10.66 11.40 6.12
CA SER A 98 -9.29 11.28 5.67
C SER A 98 -9.01 9.81 5.44
N VAL A 99 -8.44 9.50 4.29
CA VAL A 99 -8.16 8.15 3.85
C VAL A 99 -6.67 8.04 3.51
N CYS A 100 -6.04 6.96 3.95
CA CYS A 100 -4.72 6.56 3.48
C CYS A 100 -4.86 5.22 2.75
N ILE A 101 -4.01 4.97 1.76
CA ILE A 101 -3.87 3.69 1.08
C ILE A 101 -2.41 3.21 1.20
N ILE A 102 -2.25 1.92 1.46
CA ILE A 102 -0.95 1.22 1.43
C ILE A 102 -1.06 -0.08 0.63
N GLY A 103 0.08 -0.58 0.16
CA GLY A 103 0.23 -1.96 -0.31
C GLY A 103 0.69 -2.90 0.81
N THR A 104 1.06 -4.12 0.44
CA THR A 104 1.58 -5.15 1.37
C THR A 104 3.10 -5.32 1.27
N ASP A 105 3.76 -4.51 0.44
CA ASP A 105 5.12 -4.79 -0.04
C ASP A 105 6.21 -4.12 0.79
N CYS A 106 5.83 -3.27 1.75
CA CYS A 106 6.75 -2.49 2.58
C CYS A 106 6.72 -3.01 4.03
N PRO A 107 7.62 -3.93 4.41
CA PRO A 107 7.59 -4.55 5.72
C PRO A 107 8.09 -3.63 6.86
N GLU A 108 8.74 -2.51 6.52
CA GLU A 108 9.19 -1.50 7.49
C GLU A 108 8.07 -0.57 7.98
N ILE A 109 6.86 -0.70 7.43
CA ILE A 109 5.75 0.16 7.82
C ILE A 109 5.37 -0.07 9.29
N THR A 110 5.16 1.02 10.04
CA THR A 110 4.84 0.98 11.47
C THR A 110 3.58 1.74 11.81
N ASN A 111 2.99 1.44 12.98
CA ASN A 111 1.85 2.19 13.52
C ASN A 111 2.15 3.68 13.65
N GLU A 112 3.38 4.04 14.02
CA GLU A 112 3.81 5.43 14.15
C GLU A 112 3.76 6.17 12.81
N ILE A 113 4.16 5.51 11.72
CA ILE A 113 4.08 6.07 10.36
C ILE A 113 2.62 6.30 9.96
N ILE A 114 1.73 5.33 10.22
CA ILE A 114 0.30 5.46 9.94
C ILE A 114 -0.31 6.61 10.75
N ASP A 115 -0.02 6.67 12.06
CA ASP A 115 -0.51 7.75 12.91
C ASP A 115 0.01 9.12 12.49
N ASN A 116 1.28 9.20 12.09
CA ASN A 116 1.86 10.43 11.57
C ASN A 116 1.21 10.85 10.25
N ALA A 117 0.87 9.90 9.37
CA ALA A 117 0.17 10.18 8.12
C ALA A 117 -1.19 10.83 8.39
N PHE A 118 -2.03 10.21 9.22
CA PHE A 118 -3.34 10.77 9.56
C PHE A 118 -3.24 12.08 10.35
N ARG A 119 -2.25 12.22 11.24
CA ARG A 119 -2.00 13.48 11.94
C ARG A 119 -1.65 14.61 10.98
N SER A 120 -0.82 14.31 9.99
CA SER A 120 -0.38 15.29 8.97
C SER A 120 -1.53 15.72 8.08
N LEU A 121 -2.48 14.84 7.77
CA LEU A 121 -3.69 15.22 7.03
C LEU A 121 -4.54 16.29 7.74
N ASN A 122 -4.36 16.54 9.05
CA ASN A 122 -5.02 17.69 9.69
C ASN A 122 -4.51 19.06 9.17
N GLN A 123 -3.29 19.13 8.65
CA GLN A 123 -2.64 20.37 8.20
C GLN A 123 -2.37 20.40 6.70
N TYR A 124 -2.23 19.23 6.06
CA TYR A 124 -1.89 19.09 4.65
C TYR A 124 -3.04 18.48 3.86
N ASP A 125 -3.11 18.74 2.56
CA ASP A 125 -4.12 18.17 1.67
C ASP A 125 -3.83 16.71 1.34
N VAL A 126 -2.54 16.40 1.14
CA VAL A 126 -2.03 15.10 0.74
C VAL A 126 -0.84 14.69 1.61
N VAL A 127 -0.73 13.39 1.88
CA VAL A 127 0.44 12.77 2.52
C VAL A 127 0.99 11.70 1.60
N ILE A 128 2.31 11.64 1.45
CA ILE A 128 3.00 10.62 0.64
C ILE A 128 4.11 9.98 1.47
N GLY A 129 4.16 8.65 1.48
CA GLY A 129 5.29 7.85 1.92
C GLY A 129 6.08 7.33 0.73
N PRO A 130 7.22 7.93 0.37
CA PRO A 130 7.99 7.53 -0.80
C PRO A 130 8.66 6.16 -0.60
N ALA A 131 8.74 5.39 -1.68
CA ALA A 131 9.49 4.13 -1.73
C ALA A 131 10.80 4.32 -2.51
N LYS A 132 11.82 3.51 -2.22
CA LYS A 132 13.16 3.61 -2.85
C LYS A 132 13.15 3.32 -4.35
N ASP A 133 12.17 2.54 -4.83
CA ASP A 133 11.95 2.24 -6.24
C ASP A 133 11.49 3.46 -7.07
N GLY A 134 11.14 4.57 -6.41
CA GLY A 134 10.62 5.80 -7.01
C GLY A 134 9.09 5.87 -7.07
N GLY A 135 8.40 4.89 -6.50
CA GLY A 135 6.97 4.91 -6.19
C GLY A 135 6.68 5.48 -4.80
N TYR A 136 5.59 5.00 -4.19
CA TYR A 136 5.23 5.32 -2.81
C TYR A 136 4.55 4.12 -2.16
N TYR A 137 4.89 3.85 -0.90
CA TYR A 137 4.25 2.81 -0.10
C TYR A 137 2.96 3.31 0.57
N LEU A 138 2.78 4.63 0.66
CA LEU A 138 1.59 5.27 1.25
C LEU A 138 1.18 6.50 0.45
N LEU A 139 -0.11 6.61 0.15
CA LEU A 139 -0.76 7.84 -0.32
C LEU A 139 -1.96 8.16 0.58
N GLY A 140 -2.15 9.40 0.98
CA GLY A 140 -3.30 9.80 1.79
C GLY A 140 -3.84 11.16 1.42
N MET A 141 -5.15 11.34 1.56
CA MET A 141 -5.84 12.60 1.24
C MET A 141 -7.15 12.75 2.03
N LYS A 142 -7.63 13.99 2.15
CA LYS A 142 -8.95 14.34 2.74
C LYS A 142 -10.05 14.52 1.70
N GLU A 143 -9.67 14.85 0.47
CA GLU A 143 -10.55 15.08 -0.65
C GLU A 143 -9.93 14.45 -1.88
N MET A 144 -10.77 14.06 -2.85
CA MET A 144 -10.28 13.50 -4.10
C MET A 144 -9.37 14.49 -4.82
N VAL A 145 -8.22 14.01 -5.27
CA VAL A 145 -7.31 14.74 -6.16
C VAL A 145 -7.14 13.93 -7.45
N PRO A 146 -8.10 14.02 -8.41
CA PRO A 146 -8.17 13.10 -9.56
C PRO A 146 -6.90 13.06 -10.43
N ILE A 147 -6.18 14.18 -10.52
CA ILE A 147 -4.95 14.28 -11.32
C ILE A 147 -3.86 13.31 -10.85
N LEU A 148 -3.93 12.80 -9.61
CA LEU A 148 -3.01 11.80 -9.08
C LEU A 148 -3.19 10.41 -9.71
N PHE A 149 -4.28 10.16 -10.44
CA PHE A 149 -4.61 8.84 -10.97
C PHE A 149 -4.63 8.78 -12.51
N ILE A 150 -4.58 9.93 -13.18
CA ILE A 150 -4.68 10.03 -14.65
C ILE A 150 -3.30 9.93 -15.29
N ASP A 151 -3.09 9.05 -16.26
CA ASP A 151 -1.84 8.94 -17.05
C ASP A 151 -0.56 8.92 -16.18
N VAL A 152 -0.59 8.18 -15.07
CA VAL A 152 0.60 7.97 -14.24
C VAL A 152 1.39 6.80 -14.81
N PRO A 153 2.71 6.92 -15.02
CA PRO A 153 3.54 5.81 -15.47
C PRO A 153 3.82 4.85 -14.31
N TRP A 154 2.81 4.08 -13.90
CA TRP A 154 2.92 3.09 -12.81
C TRP A 154 4.06 2.10 -13.07
N SER A 155 4.67 1.60 -12.00
CA SER A 155 5.84 0.68 -12.06
C SER A 155 7.09 1.31 -12.69
N THR A 156 7.26 2.63 -12.53
CA THR A 156 8.48 3.35 -12.92
C THR A 156 9.00 4.17 -11.75
N ASN A 157 10.29 4.50 -11.79
CA ASN A 157 10.92 5.36 -10.77
C ASN A 157 10.52 6.84 -10.86
N LEU A 158 9.64 7.20 -11.81
CA LEU A 158 9.17 8.56 -12.02
C LEU A 158 7.88 8.87 -11.25
N VAL A 159 7.18 7.85 -10.74
CA VAL A 159 5.86 7.97 -10.12
C VAL A 159 5.84 9.04 -9.03
N PHE A 160 6.77 9.00 -8.07
CA PHE A 160 6.86 9.98 -6.99
C PHE A 160 7.09 11.41 -7.53
N SER A 161 8.07 11.58 -8.43
CA SER A 161 8.40 12.90 -8.98
C SER A 161 7.24 13.55 -9.73
N ILE A 162 6.55 12.78 -10.58
CA ILE A 162 5.39 13.24 -11.36
C ILE A 162 4.21 13.56 -10.42
N THR A 163 4.02 12.76 -9.37
CA THR A 163 2.99 13.00 -8.35
C THR A 163 3.22 14.34 -7.65
N MET A 164 4.46 14.62 -7.25
CA MET A 164 4.82 15.89 -6.61
C MET A 164 4.64 17.10 -7.54
N GLU A 165 5.04 16.97 -8.81
CA GLU A 165 4.82 18.01 -9.82
C GLU A 165 3.34 18.34 -10.00
N ARG A 166 2.50 17.31 -10.10
CA ARG A 166 1.04 17.46 -10.24
C ARG A 166 0.43 18.13 -9.03
N LEU A 167 0.80 17.72 -7.81
CA LEU A 167 0.32 18.36 -6.58
C LEU A 167 0.71 19.83 -6.51
N ASN A 168 1.96 20.15 -6.89
CA ASN A 168 2.44 21.52 -6.94
C ASN A 168 1.64 22.36 -7.96
N SER A 169 1.38 21.83 -9.16
CA SER A 169 0.58 22.52 -10.19
C SER A 169 -0.87 22.81 -9.76
N GLN A 170 -1.39 22.04 -8.79
CA GLN A 170 -2.72 22.22 -8.22
C GLN A 170 -2.71 23.04 -6.91
N ASN A 171 -1.56 23.59 -6.51
CA ASN A 171 -1.36 24.27 -5.22
C ASN A 171 -1.80 23.43 -4.01
N LYS A 172 -1.66 22.10 -4.08
CA LYS A 172 -1.97 21.20 -2.97
C LYS A 172 -0.80 21.14 -2.00
N SER A 173 -1.09 21.30 -0.72
CA SER A 173 -0.11 21.13 0.35
C SER A 173 0.19 19.65 0.57
N VAL A 174 1.48 19.30 0.64
CA VAL A 174 1.92 17.90 0.74
C VAL A 174 2.84 17.73 1.94
N TYR A 175 2.60 16.69 2.74
CA TYR A 175 3.54 16.21 3.73
C TYR A 175 4.20 14.92 3.26
N VAL A 176 5.53 14.86 3.34
CA VAL A 176 6.31 13.70 2.90
C VAL A 176 6.80 12.95 4.14
N LEU A 177 6.39 11.68 4.27
CA LEU A 177 6.83 10.77 5.32
C LEU A 177 8.26 10.27 5.05
N PRO A 178 8.91 9.60 6.01
CA PRO A 178 10.18 8.94 5.78
C PRO A 178 10.13 7.98 4.57
N MET A 179 11.21 7.92 3.81
CA MET A 179 11.35 6.97 2.71
C MET A 179 11.61 5.56 3.25
N LEU A 180 10.87 4.57 2.74
CA LEU A 180 11.03 3.15 3.10
C LEU A 180 11.39 2.29 1.88
N SER A 181 11.70 1.03 2.14
CA SER A 181 12.05 0.05 1.11
C SER A 181 10.92 -0.96 0.94
N ASP A 182 10.53 -1.22 -0.30
CA ASP A 182 9.69 -2.33 -0.71
C ASP A 182 10.52 -3.60 -0.94
N LEU A 183 9.88 -4.77 -0.81
CA LEU A 183 10.52 -6.06 -1.05
C LEU A 183 10.05 -6.63 -2.39
N ASP A 184 10.75 -6.33 -3.48
CA ASP A 184 10.36 -6.75 -4.82
C ASP A 184 11.39 -7.67 -5.51
N GLU A 185 12.66 -7.55 -5.14
CA GLU A 185 13.79 -8.28 -5.71
C GLU A 185 14.68 -8.92 -4.63
N GLU A 186 15.58 -9.81 -5.06
CA GLU A 186 16.50 -10.51 -4.14
C GLU A 186 17.43 -9.53 -3.40
N SER A 187 17.83 -8.43 -4.04
CA SER A 187 18.64 -7.39 -3.40
C SER A 187 17.97 -6.79 -2.17
N ASP A 188 16.65 -6.65 -2.21
CA ASP A 188 15.86 -6.06 -1.12
C ASP A 188 15.71 -7.08 0.01
N LEU A 189 15.55 -8.36 -0.32
CA LEU A 189 15.37 -9.44 0.65
C LEU A 189 16.54 -9.54 1.62
N ASN A 190 17.79 -9.44 1.14
CA ASN A 190 18.97 -9.55 2.00
C ASN A 190 18.95 -8.53 3.15
N TYR A 191 18.54 -7.30 2.85
CA TYR A 191 18.36 -6.26 3.86
C TYR A 191 17.33 -6.68 4.93
N PHE A 192 16.18 -7.23 4.53
CA PHE A 192 15.13 -7.63 5.47
C PHE A 192 15.47 -8.88 6.28
N ILE A 193 16.27 -9.81 5.73
CA ILE A 193 16.78 -10.95 6.49
C ILE A 193 17.78 -10.49 7.55
N GLU A 194 18.69 -9.57 7.22
CA GLU A 194 19.65 -9.02 8.17
C GLU A 194 18.96 -8.31 9.34
N GLN A 195 17.83 -7.64 9.08
CA GLN A 195 17.00 -7.01 10.11
C GLN A 195 16.06 -7.99 10.83
N GLN A 196 16.09 -9.29 10.49
CA GLN A 196 15.20 -10.33 11.03
C GLN A 196 13.71 -10.05 10.82
N ILE A 197 13.37 -9.28 9.78
CA ILE A 197 11.99 -8.94 9.41
C ILE A 197 11.37 -10.06 8.58
N ILE A 198 12.17 -10.69 7.70
CA ILE A 198 11.77 -11.83 6.88
C ILE A 198 12.64 -13.04 7.22
N VAL A 199 12.01 -14.22 7.29
CA VAL A 199 12.67 -15.50 7.56
C VAL A 199 12.44 -16.44 6.37
N LEU A 200 13.49 -17.18 5.96
CA LEU A 200 13.40 -18.19 4.89
C LEU A 200 13.08 -19.58 5.43
#